data_AF-A0A3E2BP82-F1
#
_entry.id   AF-A0A3E2BP82-F1
#
_cell.length_a   1.000
_cell.length_b   1.000
_cell.length_c   1.000
_cell.angle_alpha   90.00
_cell.angle_beta   90.00
_cell.angle_gamma   90.00
#
_symmetry.space_group_name_H-M   'P 1'
#
loop_
_entity.id
_entity.type
_entity.pdbx_description
1 polymer ?
#
loop_
_entity_poly.entity_id
_entity_poly.type
_entity_poly.pdbx_seq_one_letter_code
_entity_poly.pdbx_strand_id
1 'polypeptide(L)'
;MNEDSHLIKKPVSIIQEIENQLEDYLRRQREEIEKSLEERIQKERELARQQLAEIEQAVKREWLALEEYGRVWEQFEDRRQEILRKIKECLERIADRQQEIEKLTRATSEDVRAISQLHEELEELRRQSLEQAEVLKKGLEEKFGLRAEIPKPVETERPELDLTPELEKLRKVKELLLLESGITQPQPSKEAEEQAGQAVETVEPQPAVEPVTEPEKAAETRPFTVTEEVAEPTLEDKLAEEIRKTIAGRLESLQAEGPGEVAPSATSTESLEMITRKDLEEFYREEPANGSSPIGFYQKGKKNILEAEELLTRLREAIEEARKLNYKMAFVTAAKEQFYLKQEIISLQEGIRRYLLRVVFLANKKNFRFPALTQDILNQQVLEELSDQLAVQNWSSTDDLSRFEQRIIDLTASFKARTTPASIYYGALKKELEA
;
A
#
# COMPACT_ATOMS: atom_id res chain seq x y z
N MET A 1 59.45 113.15 6.94
CA MET A 1 60.46 112.10 6.71
C MET A 1 59.73 110.77 6.72
N ASN A 2 59.81 110.05 5.59
CA ASN A 2 59.49 108.65 5.32
C ASN A 2 58.05 108.19 5.61
N GLU A 3 57.29 107.59 4.71
CA GLU A 3 57.35 107.38 3.25
C GLU A 3 55.93 106.90 2.91
N ASP A 4 55.39 107.40 1.80
CA ASP A 4 54.09 107.03 1.27
C ASP A 4 54.02 105.51 0.99
N SER A 5 53.15 104.80 1.69
CA SER A 5 52.78 103.42 1.37
C SER A 5 51.35 103.11 1.80
N HIS A 6 50.42 104.05 1.57
CA HIS A 6 49.04 103.63 1.31
C HIS A 6 49.05 102.95 -0.07
N LEU A 7 49.43 101.68 -0.04
CA LEU A 7 49.26 100.71 -1.10
C LEU A 7 47.79 100.74 -1.51
N ILE A 8 47.46 101.57 -2.48
CA ILE A 8 46.31 101.36 -3.35
C ILE A 8 46.60 100.01 -4.00
N LYS A 9 46.17 98.92 -3.35
CA LYS A 9 46.19 97.57 -3.92
C LYS A 9 45.51 97.73 -5.27
N LYS A 10 46.28 97.60 -6.36
CA LYS A 10 45.74 97.66 -7.72
C LYS A 10 44.55 96.69 -7.76
N PRO A 11 43.45 96.98 -8.48
CA PRO A 11 42.29 96.09 -8.56
C PRO A 11 42.66 94.64 -8.90
N VAL A 12 43.75 94.44 -9.64
CA VAL A 12 44.38 93.13 -9.93
C VAL A 12 44.81 92.36 -8.67
N SER A 13 45.34 93.03 -7.64
CA SER A 13 45.78 92.41 -6.39
C SER A 13 44.61 91.95 -5.51
N ILE A 14 43.48 92.67 -5.55
CA ILE A 14 42.25 92.29 -4.83
C ILE A 14 41.59 91.11 -5.54
N ILE A 15 41.58 91.11 -6.87
CA ILE A 15 41.07 89.98 -7.66
C ILE A 15 41.90 88.71 -7.40
N GLN A 16 43.23 88.80 -7.38
CA GLN A 16 44.10 87.66 -7.02
C GLN A 16 43.85 87.15 -5.60
N GLU A 17 43.59 88.04 -4.64
CA GLU A 17 43.27 87.66 -3.26
C GLU A 17 41.91 86.94 -3.18
N ILE A 18 40.92 87.38 -3.97
CA ILE A 18 39.61 86.70 -4.11
C ILE A 18 39.75 85.37 -4.85
N GLU A 19 40.55 85.28 -5.91
CA GLU A 19 40.84 84.05 -6.64
C GLU A 19 41.49 83.01 -5.72
N ASN A 20 42.49 83.41 -4.92
CA ASN A 20 43.12 82.53 -3.94
C ASN A 20 42.13 82.06 -2.85
N GLN A 21 41.26 82.95 -2.36
CA GLN A 21 40.22 82.58 -1.39
C GLN A 21 39.19 81.59 -1.98
N LEU A 22 38.84 81.76 -3.25
CA LEU A 22 37.95 80.84 -3.96
C LEU A 22 38.62 79.48 -4.19
N GLU A 23 39.91 79.47 -4.56
CA GLU A 23 40.70 78.24 -4.70
C GLU A 23 40.82 77.50 -3.37
N ASP A 24 41.11 78.20 -2.28
CA ASP A 24 41.17 77.62 -0.94
C ASP A 24 39.81 77.07 -0.49
N TYR A 25 38.71 77.77 -0.79
CA TYR A 25 37.36 77.28 -0.50
C TYR A 25 37.03 76.02 -1.31
N LEU A 26 37.33 75.99 -2.61
CA LEU A 26 37.11 74.83 -3.46
C LEU A 26 38.00 73.64 -3.06
N ARG A 27 39.24 73.88 -2.61
CA ARG A 27 40.11 72.83 -2.07
C ARG A 27 39.52 72.24 -0.79
N ARG A 28 39.10 73.08 0.16
CA ARG A 28 38.45 72.59 1.40
C ARG A 28 37.18 71.80 1.11
N GLN A 29 36.34 72.28 0.20
CA GLN A 29 35.12 71.56 -0.21
C GLN A 29 35.45 70.21 -0.87
N ARG A 30 36.50 70.15 -1.71
CA ARG A 30 36.98 68.88 -2.29
C ARG A 30 37.49 67.93 -1.21
N GLU A 31 38.31 68.41 -0.28
CA GLU A 31 38.84 67.61 0.83
C GLU A 31 37.73 67.10 1.76
N GLU A 32 36.70 67.91 2.04
CA GLU A 32 35.52 67.48 2.82
C GLU A 32 34.72 66.41 2.09
N ILE A 33 34.50 66.59 0.78
CA ILE A 33 33.81 65.59 -0.06
C ILE A 33 34.63 64.30 -0.10
N GLU A 34 35.94 64.37 -0.35
CA GLU A 34 36.85 63.22 -0.38
C GLU A 34 36.83 62.45 0.94
N LYS A 35 36.98 63.14 2.09
CA LYS A 35 36.89 62.50 3.41
C LYS A 35 35.53 61.84 3.65
N SER A 36 34.44 62.50 3.27
CA SER A 36 33.09 61.93 3.44
C SER A 36 32.87 60.67 2.58
N LEU A 37 33.47 60.62 1.38
CA LEU A 37 33.43 59.45 0.50
C LEU A 37 34.30 58.33 1.05
N GLU A 38 35.51 58.64 1.54
CA GLU A 38 36.38 57.67 2.19
C GLU A 38 35.73 57.02 3.41
N GLU A 39 35.08 57.81 4.28
CA GLU A 39 34.33 57.29 5.43
C GLU A 39 33.15 56.40 5.02
N ARG A 40 32.42 56.77 3.95
CA ARG A 40 31.33 55.93 3.41
C ARG A 40 31.86 54.61 2.86
N ILE A 41 32.95 54.66 2.08
CA ILE A 41 33.61 53.46 1.54
C ILE A 41 34.12 52.57 2.68
N GLN A 42 34.68 53.16 3.75
CA GLN A 42 35.13 52.40 4.92
C GLN A 42 33.97 51.72 5.64
N LYS A 43 32.88 52.44 5.90
CA LYS A 43 31.67 51.88 6.52
C LYS A 43 31.06 50.74 5.68
N GLU A 44 30.94 50.94 4.38
CA GLU A 44 30.45 49.89 3.47
C GLU A 44 31.38 48.67 3.45
N ARG A 45 32.70 48.87 3.46
CA ARG A 45 33.68 47.78 3.56
C ARG A 45 33.60 47.03 4.88
N GLU A 46 33.37 47.72 5.99
CA GLU A 46 33.20 47.11 7.31
C GLU A 46 31.91 46.30 7.38
N LEU A 47 30.79 46.83 6.87
CA LEU A 47 29.53 46.10 6.77
C LEU A 47 29.67 44.86 5.89
N ALA A 48 30.32 44.97 4.72
CA ALA A 48 30.57 43.83 3.85
C ALA A 48 31.45 42.77 4.53
N ARG A 49 32.46 43.18 5.31
CA ARG A 49 33.29 42.25 6.09
C ARG A 49 32.51 41.56 7.19
N GLN A 50 31.61 42.28 7.88
CA GLN A 50 30.75 41.68 8.91
C GLN A 50 29.80 40.66 8.29
N GLN A 51 29.13 41.00 7.18
CA GLN A 51 28.26 40.08 6.45
C GLN A 51 29.03 38.84 5.95
N LEU A 52 30.25 39.02 5.44
CA LEU A 52 31.09 37.91 5.00
C LEU A 52 31.49 37.01 6.17
N ALA A 53 31.83 37.58 7.32
CA ALA A 53 32.14 36.81 8.53
C ALA A 53 30.92 36.04 9.08
N GLU A 54 29.71 36.63 9.01
CA GLU A 54 28.47 35.95 9.37
C GLU A 54 28.18 34.76 8.45
N ILE A 55 28.35 34.94 7.13
CA ILE A 55 28.18 33.86 6.15
C ILE A 55 29.21 32.75 6.39
N GLU A 56 30.48 33.09 6.63
CA GLU A 56 31.52 32.09 6.93
C GLU A 56 31.20 31.29 8.21
N GLN A 57 30.67 31.95 9.24
CA GLN A 57 30.24 31.26 10.46
C GLN A 57 29.02 30.36 10.21
N ALA A 58 28.04 30.82 9.42
CA ALA A 58 26.89 30.00 9.04
C ALA A 58 27.33 28.75 8.27
N VAL A 59 28.21 28.92 7.28
CA VAL A 59 28.78 27.80 6.51
C VAL A 59 29.49 26.81 7.43
N LYS A 60 30.29 27.27 8.38
CA LYS A 60 30.95 26.36 9.35
C LYS A 60 29.96 25.58 10.20
N ARG A 61 28.83 26.19 10.61
CA ARG A 61 27.77 25.49 11.36
C ARG A 61 27.10 24.42 10.51
N GLU A 62 26.80 24.73 9.25
CA GLU A 62 26.23 23.76 8.30
C GLU A 62 27.19 22.59 8.02
N TRP A 63 28.50 22.85 7.90
CA TRP A 63 29.51 21.79 7.77
C TRP A 63 29.53 20.86 8.98
N LEU A 64 29.47 21.39 10.20
CA LEU A 64 29.40 20.57 11.41
C LEU A 64 28.10 19.76 11.47
N ALA A 65 26.96 20.35 11.11
CA ALA A 65 25.69 19.64 11.03
C ALA A 65 25.74 18.50 9.99
N LEU A 66 26.42 18.71 8.86
CA LEU A 66 26.60 17.68 7.84
C LEU A 66 27.51 16.54 8.31
N GLU A 67 28.58 16.85 9.06
CA GLU A 67 29.43 15.83 9.70
C GLU A 67 28.64 15.03 10.75
N GLU A 68 27.82 15.69 11.56
CA GLU A 68 26.94 15.03 12.53
C GLU A 68 25.92 14.12 11.82
N TYR A 69 25.29 14.61 10.75
CA TYR A 69 24.41 13.80 9.91
C TYR A 69 25.13 12.57 9.32
N GLY A 70 26.36 12.76 8.83
CA GLY A 70 27.19 11.66 8.32
C GLY A 70 27.46 10.58 9.38
N ARG A 71 27.80 10.99 10.61
CA ARG A 71 28.00 10.04 11.73
C ARG A 71 26.72 9.31 12.12
N VAL A 72 25.58 10.00 12.14
CA VAL A 72 24.28 9.38 12.41
C VAL A 72 23.95 8.36 11.32
N TRP A 73 24.22 8.68 10.05
CA TRP A 73 24.01 7.77 8.94
C TRP A 73 24.88 6.50 9.04
N GLU A 74 26.16 6.64 9.40
CA GLU A 74 27.06 5.51 9.63
C GLU A 74 26.53 4.59 10.74
N GLN A 75 26.06 5.15 11.86
CA GLN A 75 25.43 4.38 12.93
C GLN A 75 24.16 3.65 12.50
N PHE A 76 23.34 4.28 11.65
CA PHE A 76 22.16 3.64 11.07
C PHE A 76 22.55 2.47 10.16
N GLU A 77 23.58 2.65 9.35
CA GLU A 77 24.08 1.61 8.45
C GLU A 77 24.66 0.42 9.21
N ASP A 78 25.40 0.66 10.29
CA ASP A 78 25.90 -0.39 11.19
C ASP A 78 24.76 -1.18 11.84
N ARG A 79 23.74 -0.48 12.37
CA ARG A 79 22.55 -1.13 12.94
C ARG A 79 21.79 -1.95 11.90
N ARG A 80 21.67 -1.43 10.67
CA ARG A 80 21.04 -2.13 9.55
C ARG A 80 21.80 -3.43 9.26
N GLN A 81 23.13 -3.39 9.19
CA GLN A 81 23.96 -4.57 8.97
C GLN A 81 23.85 -5.58 10.12
N GLU A 82 23.78 -5.13 11.37
CA GLU A 82 23.59 -6.00 12.53
C GLU A 82 22.24 -6.74 12.46
N ILE A 83 21.15 -6.03 12.12
CA ILE A 83 19.82 -6.62 11.97
C ILE A 83 19.83 -7.63 10.81
N LEU A 84 20.42 -7.29 9.67
CA LEU A 84 20.54 -8.21 8.54
C LEU A 84 21.31 -9.48 8.89
N ARG A 85 22.36 -9.38 9.71
CA ARG A 85 23.09 -10.53 10.23
C ARG A 85 22.21 -11.40 11.13
N LYS A 86 21.47 -10.79 12.08
CA LYS A 86 20.53 -11.52 12.95
C LYS A 86 19.44 -12.24 12.16
N ILE A 87 18.93 -11.62 11.10
CA ILE A 87 17.95 -12.24 10.21
C ILE A 87 18.54 -13.48 9.52
N LYS A 88 19.76 -13.38 8.98
CA LYS A 88 20.46 -14.53 8.37
C LYS A 88 20.66 -15.67 9.36
N GLU A 89 21.14 -15.37 10.58
CA GLU A 89 21.31 -16.35 11.66
C GLU A 89 19.98 -17.01 12.07
N CYS A 90 18.85 -16.29 12.04
CA CYS A 90 17.53 -16.88 12.25
C CYS A 90 17.12 -17.82 11.11
N LEU A 91 17.35 -17.41 9.85
CA LEU A 91 17.01 -18.21 8.68
C LEU A 91 17.83 -19.51 8.62
N GLU A 92 19.13 -19.45 8.93
CA GLU A 92 19.99 -20.64 9.02
C GLU A 92 19.46 -21.61 10.09
N ARG A 93 19.12 -21.11 11.29
CA ARG A 93 18.51 -21.94 12.34
C ARG A 93 17.17 -22.56 11.94
N ILE A 94 16.37 -21.86 11.14
CA ILE A 94 15.11 -22.40 10.62
C ILE A 94 15.41 -23.52 9.61
N ALA A 95 16.37 -23.33 8.71
CA ALA A 95 16.77 -24.33 7.74
C ALA A 95 17.30 -25.61 8.42
N ASP A 96 18.12 -25.47 9.46
CA ASP A 96 18.61 -26.62 10.24
C ASP A 96 17.46 -27.41 10.88
N ARG A 97 16.49 -26.71 11.50
CA ARG A 97 15.29 -27.33 12.08
C ARG A 97 14.43 -28.02 11.02
N GLN A 98 14.29 -27.43 9.84
CA GLN A 98 13.58 -28.06 8.73
C GLN A 98 14.24 -29.38 8.30
N GLN A 99 15.58 -29.41 8.20
CA GLN A 99 16.31 -30.64 7.90
C GLN A 99 16.14 -31.72 8.98
N GLU A 100 16.09 -31.32 10.26
CA GLU A 100 15.80 -32.25 11.36
C GLU A 100 14.38 -32.83 11.26
N ILE A 101 13.39 -31.99 10.98
CA ILE A 101 11.99 -32.41 10.77
C ILE A 101 11.90 -33.37 9.58
N GLU A 102 12.58 -33.10 8.47
CA GLU A 102 12.61 -34.00 7.31
C GLU A 102 13.21 -35.37 7.65
N LYS A 103 14.31 -35.40 8.42
CA LYS A 103 14.93 -36.66 8.88
C LYS A 103 13.98 -37.45 9.77
N LEU A 104 13.34 -36.79 10.73
CA LEU A 104 12.36 -37.43 11.62
C LEU A 104 11.15 -37.95 10.84
N THR A 105 10.63 -37.16 9.90
CA THR A 105 9.50 -37.56 9.05
C THR A 105 9.85 -38.77 8.19
N ARG A 106 11.09 -38.83 7.66
CA ARG A 106 11.57 -40.00 6.92
C ARG A 106 11.61 -41.24 7.81
N ALA A 107 12.15 -41.14 9.03
CA ALA A 107 12.16 -42.24 9.99
C ALA A 107 10.73 -42.71 10.33
N THR A 108 9.81 -41.78 10.61
CA THR A 108 8.40 -42.12 10.86
C THR A 108 7.74 -42.80 9.66
N SER A 109 8.08 -42.40 8.43
CA SER A 109 7.55 -43.06 7.22
C SER A 109 8.06 -44.49 7.05
N GLU A 110 9.29 -44.77 7.49
CA GLU A 110 9.87 -46.11 7.49
C GLU A 110 9.18 -46.99 8.55
N ASP A 111 8.93 -46.46 9.75
CA ASP A 111 8.18 -47.16 10.80
C ASP A 111 6.75 -47.51 10.36
N VAL A 112 6.04 -46.57 9.71
CA VAL A 112 4.70 -46.82 9.15
C VAL A 112 4.73 -47.92 8.09
N ARG A 113 5.78 -47.95 7.25
CA ARG A 113 5.97 -49.02 6.26
C ARG A 113 6.20 -50.37 6.94
N ALA A 114 7.03 -50.42 7.98
CA ALA A 114 7.25 -51.64 8.76
C ALA A 114 5.95 -52.13 9.43
N ILE A 115 5.15 -51.23 9.99
CA ILE A 115 3.82 -51.57 10.56
C ILE A 115 2.90 -52.14 9.48
N SER A 116 2.91 -51.55 8.28
CA SER A 116 2.08 -52.04 7.17
C SER A 116 2.48 -53.45 6.73
N GLN A 117 3.79 -53.73 6.66
CA GLN A 117 4.30 -55.09 6.39
C GLN A 117 3.88 -56.10 7.46
N LEU A 118 4.01 -55.74 8.74
CA LEU A 118 3.55 -56.59 9.84
C LEU A 118 2.03 -56.81 9.81
N HIS A 119 1.26 -55.84 9.33
CA HIS A 119 -0.18 -55.98 9.13
C HIS A 119 -0.49 -56.99 8.02
N GLU A 120 0.19 -56.90 6.88
CA GLU A 120 0.07 -57.87 5.78
C GLU A 120 0.43 -59.29 6.24
N GLU A 121 1.53 -59.47 6.97
CA GLU A 121 1.91 -60.78 7.55
C GLU A 121 0.84 -61.33 8.50
N LEU A 122 0.21 -60.47 9.30
CA LEU A 122 -0.87 -60.86 10.21
C LEU A 122 -2.16 -61.24 9.47
N GLU A 123 -2.47 -60.55 8.36
CA GLU A 123 -3.58 -60.92 7.48
C GLU A 123 -3.32 -62.24 6.75
N GLU A 124 -2.09 -62.49 6.30
CA GLU A 124 -1.70 -63.76 5.72
C GLU A 124 -1.85 -64.92 6.71
N LEU A 125 -1.40 -64.73 7.95
CA LEU A 125 -1.59 -65.73 9.02
C LEU A 125 -3.08 -65.97 9.31
N ARG A 126 -3.90 -64.91 9.33
CA ARG A 126 -5.36 -65.05 9.46
C ARG A 126 -5.92 -65.88 8.32
N ARG A 127 -5.55 -65.58 7.07
CA ARG A 127 -5.99 -66.33 5.89
C ARG A 127 -5.57 -67.79 5.97
N GLN A 128 -4.31 -68.07 6.31
CA GLN A 128 -3.80 -69.43 6.47
C GLN A 128 -4.56 -70.20 7.58
N SER A 129 -4.86 -69.54 8.71
CA SER A 129 -5.64 -70.18 9.78
C SER A 129 -7.08 -70.48 9.37
N LEU A 130 -7.73 -69.59 8.61
CA LEU A 130 -9.06 -69.82 8.05
C LEU A 130 -9.06 -70.96 7.03
N GLU A 131 -8.08 -70.99 6.13
CA GLU A 131 -7.92 -72.06 5.15
C GLU A 131 -7.69 -73.42 5.84
N GLN A 132 -6.83 -73.48 6.86
CA GLN A 132 -6.63 -74.70 7.66
C GLN A 132 -7.90 -75.12 8.40
N ALA A 133 -8.65 -74.17 8.97
CA ALA A 133 -9.92 -74.45 9.61
C ALA A 133 -10.96 -75.00 8.62
N GLU A 134 -11.02 -74.46 7.40
CA GLU A 134 -11.89 -74.97 6.34
C GLU A 134 -11.49 -76.36 5.86
N VAL A 135 -10.18 -76.63 5.70
CA VAL A 135 -9.67 -77.96 5.33
C VAL A 135 -10.01 -78.98 6.41
N LEU A 136 -9.82 -78.64 7.69
CA LEU A 136 -10.20 -79.51 8.80
C LEU A 136 -11.72 -79.73 8.85
N LYS A 137 -12.52 -78.69 8.60
CA LYS A 137 -13.99 -78.79 8.53
C LYS A 137 -14.41 -79.73 7.40
N LYS A 138 -13.88 -79.56 6.19
CA LYS A 138 -14.15 -80.46 5.04
C LYS A 138 -13.71 -81.89 5.34
N GLY A 139 -12.54 -82.08 5.95
CA GLY A 139 -12.06 -83.41 6.34
C GLY A 139 -12.91 -84.09 7.42
N LEU A 140 -13.51 -83.34 8.34
CA LEU A 140 -14.47 -83.86 9.33
C LEU A 140 -15.84 -84.16 8.70
N GLU A 141 -16.32 -83.31 7.79
CA GLU A 141 -17.55 -83.51 7.04
C GLU A 141 -17.46 -84.75 6.14
N GLU A 142 -16.36 -84.95 5.42
CA GLU A 142 -16.14 -86.10 4.52
C GLU A 142 -15.96 -87.43 5.27
N LYS A 143 -15.23 -87.42 6.40
CA LYS A 143 -14.92 -88.67 7.13
C LYS A 143 -16.00 -89.09 8.11
N PHE A 144 -16.79 -88.16 8.64
CA PHE A 144 -17.73 -88.45 9.73
C PHE A 144 -19.17 -87.96 9.47
N GLY A 145 -19.46 -87.28 8.36
CA GLY A 145 -20.80 -86.75 8.08
C GLY A 145 -21.28 -85.69 9.09
N LEU A 146 -20.37 -85.18 9.92
CA LEU A 146 -20.65 -84.22 10.97
C LEU A 146 -20.30 -82.82 10.47
N ARG A 147 -21.32 -81.99 10.27
CA ARG A 147 -21.16 -80.52 10.17
C ARG A 147 -20.65 -80.03 11.53
N ALA A 148 -19.33 -79.94 11.67
CA ALA A 148 -18.73 -79.32 12.83
C ALA A 148 -18.94 -77.79 12.74
N GLU A 149 -19.84 -77.27 13.55
CA GLU A 149 -19.86 -75.85 13.88
C GLU A 149 -18.60 -75.55 14.69
N ILE A 150 -17.73 -74.72 14.11
CA ILE A 150 -16.51 -74.26 14.77
C ILE A 150 -16.94 -73.56 16.08
N PRO A 151 -16.42 -73.96 17.25
CA PRO A 151 -16.64 -73.20 18.47
C PRO A 151 -16.20 -71.76 18.22
N LYS A 152 -17.09 -70.79 18.55
CA LYS A 152 -16.76 -69.36 18.50
C LYS A 152 -15.37 -69.17 19.13
N PRO A 153 -14.48 -68.39 18.49
CA PRO A 153 -13.14 -68.19 19.02
C PRO A 153 -13.27 -67.75 20.47
N VAL A 154 -12.63 -68.50 21.37
CA VAL A 154 -12.46 -68.04 22.75
C VAL A 154 -11.79 -66.69 22.62
N GLU A 155 -12.47 -65.65 23.12
CA GLU A 155 -11.94 -64.32 23.30
C GLU A 155 -10.79 -64.41 24.32
N THR A 156 -9.65 -64.95 23.90
CA THR A 156 -8.39 -64.62 24.58
C THR A 156 -8.19 -63.15 24.33
N GLU A 157 -8.48 -62.37 25.38
CA GLU A 157 -8.19 -60.96 25.58
C GLU A 157 -7.17 -60.46 24.55
N ARG A 158 -7.70 -59.95 23.43
CA ARG A 158 -6.91 -59.10 22.56
C ARG A 158 -6.51 -57.94 23.46
N PRO A 159 -5.22 -57.62 23.65
CA PRO A 159 -4.90 -56.31 24.16
C PRO A 159 -5.47 -55.34 23.13
N GLU A 160 -6.60 -54.72 23.47
CA GLU A 160 -7.12 -53.55 22.78
C GLU A 160 -6.07 -52.46 22.99
N LEU A 161 -5.04 -52.47 22.13
CA LEU A 161 -4.17 -51.34 21.94
C LEU A 161 -5.06 -50.25 21.34
N ASP A 162 -5.64 -49.47 22.23
CA ASP A 162 -6.41 -48.30 21.89
C ASP A 162 -5.44 -47.29 21.26
N LEU A 163 -5.41 -47.27 19.93
CA LEU A 163 -4.61 -46.37 19.08
C LEU A 163 -5.29 -45.00 18.90
N THR A 164 -6.50 -44.80 19.47
CA THR A 164 -7.18 -43.50 19.42
C THR A 164 -6.36 -42.33 19.98
N PRO A 165 -5.61 -42.42 21.10
CA PRO A 165 -4.80 -41.31 21.58
C PRO A 165 -3.60 -41.03 20.67
N GLU A 166 -3.10 -42.04 19.94
CA GLU A 166 -1.98 -41.88 19.01
C GLU A 166 -2.43 -41.26 17.69
N LEU A 167 -3.62 -41.64 17.20
CA LEU A 167 -4.28 -41.02 16.05
C LEU A 167 -4.68 -39.56 16.32
N GLU A 168 -5.12 -39.23 17.54
CA GLU A 168 -5.39 -37.84 17.94
C GLU A 168 -4.12 -36.99 17.99
N LYS A 169 -3.01 -37.54 18.52
CA LYS A 169 -1.71 -36.87 18.50
C LYS A 169 -1.23 -36.63 17.06
N LEU A 170 -1.37 -37.62 16.17
CA LEU A 170 -1.04 -37.49 14.75
C LEU A 170 -1.93 -36.48 14.02
N ARG A 171 -3.23 -36.42 14.32
CA ARG A 171 -4.14 -35.38 13.80
C ARG A 171 -3.73 -33.98 14.27
N LYS A 172 -3.36 -33.84 15.54
CA LYS A 172 -2.91 -32.57 16.11
C LYS A 172 -1.58 -32.11 15.51
N VAL A 173 -0.65 -33.04 15.24
CA VAL A 173 0.58 -32.75 14.50
C VAL A 173 0.29 -32.37 13.05
N LYS A 174 -0.66 -33.05 12.39
CA LYS A 174 -1.11 -32.69 11.03
C LYS A 174 -1.75 -31.30 10.98
N GLU A 175 -2.55 -30.93 11.98
CA GLU A 175 -3.14 -29.59 12.09
C GLU A 175 -2.10 -28.51 12.33
N LEU A 176 -1.13 -28.75 13.22
CA LEU A 176 -0.02 -27.83 13.45
C LEU A 176 0.85 -27.66 12.20
N LEU A 177 1.13 -28.76 11.49
CA LEU A 177 1.85 -28.69 10.22
C LEU A 177 1.04 -27.99 9.12
N LEU A 178 -0.29 -28.14 9.06
CA LEU A 178 -1.15 -27.42 8.10
C LEU A 178 -1.25 -25.92 8.42
N LEU A 179 -1.28 -25.56 9.71
CA LEU A 179 -1.26 -24.17 10.18
C LEU A 179 0.11 -23.52 9.93
N GLU A 180 1.21 -24.26 10.04
CA GLU A 180 2.57 -23.77 9.76
C GLU A 180 2.95 -23.81 8.27
N SER A 181 2.40 -24.74 7.48
CA SER A 181 2.76 -24.88 6.05
C SER A 181 1.94 -24.05 5.08
N GLY A 182 0.80 -23.46 5.48
CA GLY A 182 0.07 -22.53 4.61
C GLY A 182 -0.30 -23.08 3.22
N ILE A 183 -0.39 -24.41 3.07
CA ILE A 183 -0.78 -25.04 1.80
C ILE A 183 -2.30 -25.27 1.83
N THR A 184 -3.01 -24.34 1.19
CA THR A 184 -4.41 -24.49 0.82
C THR A 184 -4.52 -25.66 -0.16
N GLN A 185 -5.09 -26.80 0.27
CA GLN A 185 -5.55 -27.82 -0.69
C GLN A 185 -6.94 -27.43 -1.23
N PRO A 186 -7.14 -27.46 -2.56
CA PRO A 186 -8.44 -27.24 -3.18
C PRO A 186 -9.34 -28.46 -2.97
N GLN A 187 -10.63 -28.22 -2.71
CA GLN A 187 -11.63 -29.26 -2.56
C GLN A 187 -11.85 -30.03 -3.88
N PRO A 188 -12.07 -31.35 -3.85
CA PRO A 188 -12.57 -32.08 -5.00
C PRO A 188 -14.09 -31.95 -5.06
N SER A 189 -14.59 -31.30 -6.11
CA SER A 189 -15.98 -31.40 -6.55
C SER A 189 -16.25 -32.82 -7.03
N LYS A 190 -17.21 -33.49 -6.39
CA LYS A 190 -17.89 -34.65 -6.94
C LYS A 190 -18.94 -34.14 -7.93
N GLU A 191 -18.78 -34.47 -9.20
CA GLU A 191 -19.91 -34.84 -10.06
C GLU A 191 -19.41 -35.55 -11.32
N ALA A 192 -19.90 -36.77 -11.48
CA ALA A 192 -20.13 -37.52 -12.70
C ALA A 192 -18.94 -37.88 -13.61
N GLU A 193 -18.37 -39.06 -13.31
CA GLU A 193 -18.08 -40.04 -14.36
C GLU A 193 -19.36 -40.30 -15.18
N GLU A 194 -19.34 -39.91 -16.45
CA GLU A 194 -20.08 -40.62 -17.48
C GLU A 194 -19.26 -40.60 -18.78
N GLN A 195 -19.08 -41.80 -19.34
CA GLN A 195 -18.60 -42.12 -20.68
C GLN A 195 -17.09 -42.20 -20.89
N ALA A 196 -16.62 -43.43 -20.66
CA ALA A 196 -15.48 -44.02 -21.35
C ALA A 196 -15.70 -44.06 -22.87
N GLY A 197 -14.64 -43.71 -23.60
CA GLY A 197 -14.26 -44.35 -24.86
C GLY A 197 -14.54 -43.56 -26.14
N GLN A 198 -13.48 -42.97 -26.73
CA GLN A 198 -13.02 -43.36 -28.07
C GLN A 198 -11.72 -42.64 -28.50
N ALA A 199 -10.82 -43.48 -29.00
CA ALA A 199 -9.88 -43.29 -30.12
C ALA A 199 -8.84 -42.16 -30.11
N VAL A 200 -7.59 -42.64 -30.13
CA VAL A 200 -6.35 -42.04 -30.62
C VAL A 200 -6.48 -41.53 -32.06
N GLU A 201 -6.07 -40.29 -32.32
CA GLU A 201 -5.32 -39.96 -33.55
C GLU A 201 -4.45 -38.71 -33.35
N THR A 202 -3.14 -38.92 -33.40
CA THR A 202 -2.06 -37.93 -33.54
C THR A 202 -2.03 -37.35 -34.95
N VAL A 203 -1.95 -36.02 -35.12
CA VAL A 203 -1.10 -35.30 -36.11
C VAL A 203 -0.93 -33.81 -35.71
N GLU A 204 0.30 -33.33 -35.55
CA GLU A 204 0.77 -31.92 -35.65
C GLU A 204 1.32 -31.66 -37.10
N PRO A 205 1.72 -30.45 -37.57
CA PRO A 205 1.33 -29.05 -37.30
C PRO A 205 1.23 -28.11 -38.57
N GLN A 206 0.57 -26.93 -38.42
CA GLN A 206 0.73 -25.59 -39.11
C GLN A 206 0.60 -25.47 -40.67
N PRO A 207 0.51 -24.26 -41.32
CA PRO A 207 0.38 -22.84 -40.90
C PRO A 207 -0.70 -21.97 -41.64
N ALA A 208 -0.90 -20.74 -41.13
CA ALA A 208 -1.23 -19.43 -41.78
C ALA A 208 -2.29 -19.29 -42.91
N VAL A 209 -3.19 -18.29 -42.76
CA VAL A 209 -3.51 -17.16 -43.70
C VAL A 209 -4.89 -16.57 -43.34
N GLU A 210 -4.91 -15.35 -42.79
CA GLU A 210 -6.02 -14.36 -42.94
C GLU A 210 -5.97 -13.78 -44.38
N PRO A 211 -7.02 -13.15 -44.99
CA PRO A 211 -7.96 -12.23 -44.31
C PRO A 211 -9.38 -12.08 -44.92
N VAL A 212 -10.13 -11.15 -44.32
CA VAL A 212 -11.28 -10.36 -44.81
C VAL A 212 -12.65 -11.04 -44.89
N THR A 213 -13.57 -10.59 -44.03
CA THR A 213 -14.96 -10.28 -44.41
C THR A 213 -15.52 -9.19 -43.49
N GLU A 214 -15.73 -8.00 -44.05
CA GLU A 214 -16.87 -7.16 -43.65
C GLU A 214 -18.17 -7.90 -44.01
N PRO A 215 -19.26 -7.65 -43.28
CA PRO A 215 -20.33 -6.90 -43.93
C PRO A 215 -21.00 -5.85 -43.04
N GLU A 216 -21.27 -4.72 -43.69
CA GLU A 216 -22.21 -3.67 -43.28
C GLU A 216 -23.68 -4.15 -43.36
N LYS A 217 -24.49 -3.54 -42.47
CA LYS A 217 -25.90 -3.12 -42.61
C LYS A 217 -27.03 -4.18 -42.60
N ALA A 218 -27.95 -4.02 -41.65
CA ALA A 218 -29.23 -3.35 -41.91
C ALA A 218 -30.13 -3.18 -40.65
N ALA A 219 -30.73 -1.99 -40.56
CA ALA A 219 -32.08 -1.64 -40.05
C ALA A 219 -32.46 -2.00 -38.59
N GLU A 220 -32.55 -1.03 -37.68
CA GLU A 220 -33.64 -0.04 -37.44
C GLU A 220 -34.86 -0.56 -36.66
N THR A 221 -35.21 0.20 -35.60
CA THR A 221 -36.50 0.31 -34.87
C THR A 221 -36.87 -0.86 -33.94
N ARG A 222 -37.23 -0.70 -32.65
CA ARG A 222 -37.89 0.39 -31.89
C ARG A 222 -37.77 0.10 -30.36
N PRO A 223 -38.23 0.99 -29.46
CA PRO A 223 -37.67 1.22 -28.13
C PRO A 223 -38.18 0.28 -27.04
N PHE A 224 -37.33 0.00 -26.06
CA PHE A 224 -37.74 -0.57 -24.78
C PHE A 224 -37.98 0.56 -23.79
N THR A 225 -39.24 0.74 -23.44
CA THR A 225 -39.71 1.48 -22.27
C THR A 225 -39.16 0.83 -21.00
N VAL A 226 -38.34 1.56 -20.24
CA VAL A 226 -38.13 1.28 -18.82
C VAL A 226 -38.99 2.30 -18.07
N THR A 227 -40.03 1.76 -17.44
CA THR A 227 -40.85 2.43 -16.44
C THR A 227 -39.97 2.98 -15.32
N GLU A 228 -40.02 4.30 -15.12
CA GLU A 228 -39.64 4.96 -13.87
C GLU A 228 -40.52 4.40 -12.75
N GLU A 229 -39.99 3.44 -11.99
CA GLU A 229 -40.40 3.28 -10.60
C GLU A 229 -39.73 4.40 -9.80
N VAL A 230 -40.51 5.41 -9.47
CA VAL A 230 -40.17 6.43 -8.47
C VAL A 230 -40.02 5.71 -7.14
N ALA A 231 -38.79 5.28 -6.83
CA ALA A 231 -38.43 4.84 -5.50
C ALA A 231 -38.48 6.06 -4.57
N GLU A 232 -39.28 5.98 -3.51
CA GLU A 232 -39.30 7.01 -2.47
C GLU A 232 -37.88 7.17 -1.89
N PRO A 233 -37.38 8.42 -1.72
CA PRO A 233 -36.03 8.65 -1.22
C PRO A 233 -35.90 8.09 0.19
N THR A 234 -34.92 7.21 0.37
CA THR A 234 -34.66 6.58 1.67
C THR A 234 -34.17 7.62 2.68
N LEU A 235 -34.28 7.31 3.98
CA LEU A 235 -33.80 8.21 5.04
C LEU A 235 -32.29 8.52 4.90
N GLU A 236 -31.52 7.62 4.28
CA GLU A 236 -30.10 7.80 3.97
C GLU A 236 -29.89 8.84 2.85
N ASP A 237 -30.74 8.86 1.82
CA ASP A 237 -30.71 9.86 0.74
C ASP A 237 -31.07 11.27 1.26
N LYS A 238 -32.04 11.35 2.18
CA LYS A 238 -32.43 12.62 2.83
C LYS A 238 -31.33 13.17 3.73
N LEU A 239 -30.62 12.29 4.45
CA LEU A 239 -29.46 12.69 5.26
C LEU A 239 -28.29 13.13 4.38
N ALA A 240 -28.04 12.42 3.26
CA ALA A 240 -27.01 12.80 2.29
C ALA A 240 -27.33 14.16 1.64
N GLU A 241 -28.59 14.42 1.28
CA GLU A 241 -29.01 15.74 0.77
C GLU A 241 -28.93 16.85 1.82
N GLU A 242 -29.29 16.57 3.08
CA GLU A 242 -29.23 17.55 4.16
C GLU A 242 -27.78 17.91 4.53
N ILE A 243 -26.87 16.93 4.50
CA ILE A 243 -25.43 17.16 4.62
C ILE A 243 -24.92 17.97 3.42
N ARG A 244 -25.29 17.61 2.18
CA ARG A 244 -24.90 18.35 0.96
C ARG A 244 -25.40 19.79 0.98
N LYS A 245 -26.65 20.03 1.39
CA LYS A 245 -27.27 21.35 1.47
C LYS A 245 -26.63 22.22 2.55
N THR A 246 -26.33 21.63 3.71
CA THR A 246 -25.64 22.32 4.82
C THR A 246 -24.20 22.70 4.42
N ILE A 247 -23.52 21.84 3.66
CA ILE A 247 -22.15 22.08 3.20
C ILE A 247 -22.12 23.08 2.02
N ALA A 248 -23.04 22.98 1.07
CA ALA A 248 -23.16 23.94 -0.04
C ALA A 248 -23.43 25.36 0.47
N GLY A 249 -24.36 25.51 1.42
CA GLY A 249 -24.59 26.80 2.09
C GLY A 249 -23.36 27.31 2.84
N ARG A 250 -22.51 26.43 3.39
CA ARG A 250 -21.28 26.80 4.12
C ARG A 250 -20.13 27.19 3.18
N LEU A 251 -20.04 26.57 2.00
CA LEU A 251 -19.10 26.91 0.94
C LEU A 251 -19.42 28.27 0.32
N GLU A 252 -20.71 28.57 0.12
CA GLU A 252 -21.18 29.89 -0.35
C GLU A 252 -20.90 30.99 0.69
N SER A 253 -21.11 30.72 1.98
CA SER A 253 -20.78 31.66 3.07
C SER A 253 -19.28 31.96 3.19
N LEU A 254 -18.41 30.97 2.98
CA LEU A 254 -16.95 31.15 3.04
C LEU A 254 -16.37 31.87 1.82
N GLN A 255 -17.08 31.86 0.68
CA GLN A 255 -16.69 32.63 -0.51
C GLN A 255 -17.22 34.08 -0.48
N ALA A 256 -18.22 34.37 0.35
CA ALA A 256 -18.85 35.69 0.44
C ALA A 256 -18.21 36.65 1.48
N GLU A 257 -17.38 36.17 2.41
CA GLU A 257 -16.74 37.01 3.42
C GLU A 257 -15.39 37.60 2.93
N GLY A 258 -15.47 38.76 2.26
CA GLY A 258 -14.39 39.75 2.21
C GLY A 258 -14.39 40.65 3.47
N PRO A 259 -13.31 41.40 3.76
CA PRO A 259 -13.10 42.00 5.07
C PRO A 259 -13.95 43.27 5.29
N GLY A 260 -14.81 43.25 6.32
CA GLY A 260 -15.57 44.43 6.78
C GLY A 260 -16.41 44.13 8.03
N GLU A 261 -16.43 45.08 8.98
CA GLU A 261 -16.83 44.97 10.39
C GLU A 261 -18.33 44.72 10.74
N VAL A 262 -18.51 43.78 11.69
CA VAL A 262 -19.43 43.59 12.85
C VAL A 262 -20.87 44.16 12.90
N ALA A 263 -21.85 43.27 13.20
CA ALA A 263 -22.79 43.38 14.35
C ALA A 263 -23.63 42.08 14.53
N PRO A 264 -24.10 41.75 15.75
CA PRO A 264 -24.30 40.37 16.22
C PRO A 264 -25.73 39.84 16.01
N SER A 265 -25.83 38.59 15.58
CA SER A 265 -27.06 37.79 15.66
C SER A 265 -26.75 36.49 16.38
N ALA A 266 -27.28 36.37 17.59
CA ALA A 266 -27.18 35.20 18.43
C ALA A 266 -27.99 34.03 17.84
N THR A 267 -27.29 33.05 17.28
CA THR A 267 -27.72 31.65 17.27
C THR A 267 -26.48 30.77 17.15
N SER A 268 -26.15 30.09 18.26
CA SER A 268 -25.35 28.87 18.30
C SER A 268 -23.93 28.98 17.76
N THR A 269 -23.05 29.64 18.52
CA THR A 269 -21.62 29.34 18.51
C THR A 269 -21.41 27.92 19.04
N GLU A 270 -21.58 26.90 18.19
CA GLU A 270 -20.74 25.72 18.29
C GLU A 270 -19.34 26.15 17.85
N SER A 271 -18.44 26.27 18.82
CA SER A 271 -17.02 26.48 18.62
C SER A 271 -16.54 25.64 17.43
N LEU A 272 -16.12 26.33 16.37
CA LEU A 272 -15.53 25.75 15.16
C LEU A 272 -14.14 25.21 15.52
N GLU A 273 -14.10 24.17 16.34
CA GLU A 273 -12.90 23.36 16.48
C GLU A 273 -12.57 22.84 15.09
N MET A 274 -11.41 23.20 14.55
CA MET A 274 -10.89 22.59 13.34
C MET A 274 -10.69 21.10 13.66
N ILE A 275 -11.70 20.28 13.35
CA ILE A 275 -11.62 18.83 13.53
C ILE A 275 -10.49 18.35 12.62
N THR A 276 -9.47 17.77 13.23
CA THR A 276 -8.30 17.21 12.55
C THR A 276 -8.34 15.69 12.62
N ARG A 277 -7.45 15.04 11.87
CA ARG A 277 -7.27 13.58 11.92
C ARG A 277 -7.06 13.06 13.35
N LYS A 278 -6.42 13.86 14.23
CA LYS A 278 -6.12 13.49 15.63
C LYS A 278 -7.39 13.23 16.44
N ASP A 279 -8.45 13.96 16.15
CA ASP A 279 -9.73 13.82 16.86
C ASP A 279 -10.46 12.51 16.51
N LEU A 280 -9.97 11.78 15.49
CA LEU A 280 -10.51 10.51 15.01
C LEU A 280 -9.56 9.32 15.26
N GLU A 281 -8.36 9.55 15.80
CA GLU A 281 -7.36 8.49 16.05
C GLU A 281 -7.89 7.39 16.98
N GLU A 282 -8.74 7.75 17.95
CA GLU A 282 -9.35 6.78 18.88
C GLU A 282 -10.23 5.75 18.17
N PHE A 283 -10.84 6.14 17.05
CA PHE A 283 -11.71 5.30 16.21
C PHE A 283 -10.94 4.59 15.10
N TYR A 284 -9.69 4.97 14.82
CA TYR A 284 -8.91 4.38 13.72
C TYR A 284 -8.47 2.95 14.04
N ARG A 285 -8.69 2.04 13.09
CA ARG A 285 -8.34 0.62 13.17
C ARG A 285 -7.80 0.16 11.82
N GLU A 286 -7.07 -0.93 11.84
CA GLU A 286 -6.47 -1.54 10.67
C GLU A 286 -6.94 -2.97 10.51
N GLU A 287 -7.33 -3.34 9.30
CA GLU A 287 -7.61 -4.73 8.95
C GLU A 287 -6.44 -5.32 8.16
N PRO A 288 -5.88 -6.47 8.56
CA PRO A 288 -4.86 -7.14 7.78
C PRO A 288 -5.43 -7.58 6.43
N ALA A 289 -4.75 -7.21 5.36
CA ALA A 289 -5.08 -7.63 4.01
C ALA A 289 -4.07 -8.68 3.55
N ASN A 290 -4.22 -9.94 3.99
CA ASN A 290 -3.35 -11.09 3.70
C ASN A 290 -2.47 -10.94 2.44
N GLY A 291 -1.17 -10.66 2.63
CA GLY A 291 -0.20 -10.50 1.53
C GLY A 291 -0.08 -9.09 0.94
N SER A 292 -0.79 -8.11 1.50
CA SER A 292 -0.73 -6.68 1.18
C SER A 292 -0.75 -5.86 2.48
N SER A 293 -0.27 -4.61 2.44
CA SER A 293 -0.33 -3.70 3.60
C SER A 293 -1.77 -3.55 4.14
N PRO A 294 -1.94 -3.18 5.42
CA PRO A 294 -3.25 -3.13 6.07
C PRO A 294 -4.24 -2.16 5.40
N ILE A 295 -5.54 -2.36 5.65
CA ILE A 295 -6.61 -1.45 5.23
C ILE A 295 -7.03 -0.63 6.45
N GLY A 296 -6.79 0.69 6.40
CA GLY A 296 -7.24 1.64 7.40
C GLY A 296 -8.75 1.91 7.34
N PHE A 297 -9.39 1.97 8.50
CA PHE A 297 -10.80 2.31 8.65
C PHE A 297 -11.09 2.93 10.01
N TYR A 298 -12.20 3.66 10.12
CA TYR A 298 -12.72 4.16 11.39
C TYR A 298 -13.88 3.30 11.88
N GLN A 299 -13.84 2.94 13.17
CA GLN A 299 -14.84 2.10 13.81
C GLN A 299 -15.44 2.78 15.03
N LYS A 300 -16.77 2.92 15.03
CA LYS A 300 -17.55 3.30 16.21
C LYS A 300 -18.80 2.42 16.30
N GLY A 301 -18.85 1.59 17.34
CA GLY A 301 -19.93 0.60 17.51
C GLY A 301 -19.98 -0.41 16.35
N LYS A 302 -21.08 -0.44 15.60
CA LYS A 302 -21.27 -1.32 14.43
C LYS A 302 -20.90 -0.66 13.09
N LYS A 303 -20.53 0.61 13.09
CA LYS A 303 -20.19 1.36 11.88
C LYS A 303 -18.69 1.22 11.60
N ASN A 304 -18.36 0.78 10.39
CA ASN A 304 -17.00 0.69 9.86
C ASN A 304 -16.93 1.57 8.59
N ILE A 305 -16.17 2.66 8.64
CA ILE A 305 -16.01 3.58 7.51
C ILE A 305 -14.57 3.50 7.01
N LEU A 306 -14.37 3.19 5.73
CA LEU A 306 -13.05 3.08 5.12
C LEU A 306 -12.33 4.43 5.05
N GLU A 307 -11.02 4.45 5.30
CA GLU A 307 -10.20 5.65 5.09
C GLU A 307 -9.87 5.81 3.60
N ALA A 308 -10.64 6.66 2.92
CA ALA A 308 -10.51 6.89 1.49
C ALA A 308 -9.19 7.58 1.11
N GLU A 309 -8.66 8.49 1.96
CA GLU A 309 -7.43 9.21 1.64
C GLU A 309 -6.21 8.28 1.63
N GLU A 310 -6.16 7.31 2.55
CA GLU A 310 -5.09 6.31 2.62
C GLU A 310 -5.14 5.35 1.44
N LEU A 311 -6.34 4.91 1.04
CA LEU A 311 -6.53 4.09 -0.16
C LEU A 311 -5.95 4.78 -1.41
N LEU A 312 -6.26 6.07 -1.60
CA LEU A 312 -5.76 6.85 -2.75
C LEU A 312 -4.26 7.10 -2.68
N THR A 313 -3.74 7.36 -1.49
CA THR A 313 -2.30 7.54 -1.27
C THR A 313 -1.55 6.28 -1.67
N ARG A 314 -2.06 5.11 -1.27
CA ARG A 314 -1.46 3.83 -1.60
C ARG A 314 -1.47 3.49 -3.08
N LEU A 315 -2.57 3.80 -3.78
CA LEU A 315 -2.62 3.65 -5.25
C LEU A 315 -1.54 4.50 -5.92
N ARG A 316 -1.37 5.75 -5.45
CA ARG A 316 -0.34 6.66 -5.97
C ARG A 316 1.07 6.15 -5.72
N GLU A 317 1.38 5.71 -4.50
CA GLU A 317 2.70 5.17 -4.14
C GLU A 317 3.10 4.00 -5.04
N ALA A 318 2.18 3.06 -5.24
CA ALA A 318 2.46 1.88 -6.05
C ALA A 318 2.61 2.19 -7.55
N ILE A 319 1.88 3.20 -8.07
CA ILE A 319 2.09 3.74 -9.43
C ILE A 319 3.47 4.41 -9.54
N GLU A 320 3.88 5.19 -8.53
CA GLU A 320 5.19 5.83 -8.52
C GLU A 320 6.33 4.80 -8.50
N GLU A 321 6.17 3.71 -7.76
CA GLU A 321 7.11 2.59 -7.76
C GLU A 321 7.16 1.89 -9.12
N ALA A 322 6.01 1.56 -9.71
CA ALA A 322 5.94 0.98 -11.05
C ALA A 322 6.60 1.90 -12.10
N ARG A 323 6.41 3.22 -11.99
CA ARG A 323 7.06 4.21 -12.86
C ARG A 323 8.57 4.22 -12.69
N LYS A 324 9.08 4.13 -11.44
CA LYS A 324 10.53 4.04 -11.17
C LYS A 324 11.11 2.76 -11.78
N LEU A 325 10.40 1.63 -11.71
CA LEU A 325 10.84 0.37 -12.30
C LEU A 325 10.83 0.41 -13.84
N ASN A 326 9.80 0.98 -14.45
CA ASN A 326 9.75 1.23 -15.89
C ASN A 326 10.88 2.15 -16.36
N TYR A 327 11.16 3.21 -15.60
CA TYR A 327 12.28 4.10 -15.88
C TYR A 327 13.62 3.34 -15.83
N LYS A 328 13.86 2.53 -14.78
CA LYS A 328 15.06 1.68 -14.69
C LYS A 328 15.17 0.70 -15.86
N MET A 329 14.05 0.10 -16.26
CA MET A 329 13.99 -0.86 -17.37
C MET A 329 14.48 -0.26 -18.70
N ALA A 330 14.32 1.05 -18.91
CA ALA A 330 14.81 1.73 -20.11
C ALA A 330 16.35 1.80 -20.21
N PHE A 331 17.08 1.71 -19.08
CA PHE A 331 18.54 1.79 -19.04
C PHE A 331 19.22 0.42 -18.90
N VAL A 332 18.47 -0.61 -18.51
CA VAL A 332 18.98 -1.97 -18.35
C VAL A 332 18.97 -2.67 -19.70
N THR A 333 20.14 -3.09 -20.19
CA THR A 333 20.28 -3.82 -21.46
C THR A 333 20.27 -5.34 -21.29
N ALA A 334 20.51 -5.83 -20.07
CA ALA A 334 20.52 -7.25 -19.76
C ALA A 334 19.09 -7.81 -19.74
N ALA A 335 18.78 -8.74 -20.64
CA ALA A 335 17.45 -9.36 -20.75
C ALA A 335 16.98 -10.04 -19.45
N LYS A 336 17.92 -10.62 -18.68
CA LYS A 336 17.64 -11.24 -17.38
C LYS A 336 17.16 -10.22 -16.35
N GLU A 337 17.81 -9.07 -16.29
CA GLU A 337 17.43 -7.99 -15.36
C GLU A 337 16.13 -7.31 -15.79
N GLN A 338 15.94 -7.10 -17.10
CA GLN A 338 14.65 -6.65 -17.64
C GLN A 338 13.50 -7.61 -17.27
N PHE A 339 13.74 -8.93 -17.31
CA PHE A 339 12.75 -9.92 -16.89
C PHE A 339 12.38 -9.78 -15.41
N TYR A 340 13.36 -9.62 -14.52
CA TYR A 340 13.07 -9.42 -13.08
C TYR A 340 12.33 -8.11 -12.82
N LEU A 341 12.70 -7.02 -13.49
CA LEU A 341 11.97 -5.75 -13.38
C LEU A 341 10.52 -5.88 -13.84
N LYS A 342 10.27 -6.59 -14.96
CA LYS A 342 8.90 -6.89 -15.41
C LYS A 342 8.13 -7.73 -14.39
N GLN A 343 8.76 -8.76 -13.80
CA GLN A 343 8.11 -9.53 -12.75
C GLN A 343 7.80 -8.69 -11.51
N GLU A 344 8.68 -7.77 -11.12
CA GLU A 344 8.44 -6.85 -10.01
C GLU A 344 7.27 -5.91 -10.30
N ILE A 345 7.19 -5.35 -11.51
CA ILE A 345 6.05 -4.54 -11.96
C ILE A 345 4.74 -5.33 -11.93
N ILE A 346 4.75 -6.58 -12.44
CA ILE A 346 3.57 -7.46 -12.41
C ILE A 346 3.17 -7.78 -10.97
N SER A 347 4.15 -8.01 -10.09
CA SER A 347 3.93 -8.25 -8.66
C SER A 347 3.28 -7.03 -7.98
N LEU A 348 3.73 -5.82 -8.28
CA LEU A 348 3.11 -4.58 -7.78
C LEU A 348 1.67 -4.42 -8.29
N GLN A 349 1.46 -4.58 -9.59
CA GLN A 349 0.14 -4.48 -10.23
C GLN A 349 -0.86 -5.46 -9.61
N GLU A 350 -0.47 -6.73 -9.48
CA GLU A 350 -1.29 -7.78 -8.87
C GLU A 350 -1.48 -7.56 -7.36
N GLY A 351 -0.48 -7.01 -6.67
CA GLY A 351 -0.56 -6.62 -5.26
C GLY A 351 -1.64 -5.56 -5.01
N ILE A 352 -1.70 -4.53 -5.86
CA ILE A 352 -2.74 -3.50 -5.80
C ILE A 352 -4.11 -4.10 -6.13
N ARG A 353 -4.19 -4.94 -7.17
CA ARG A 353 -5.45 -5.58 -7.56
C ARG A 353 -6.04 -6.39 -6.41
N ARG A 354 -5.23 -7.23 -5.74
CA ARG A 354 -5.64 -7.99 -4.56
C ARG A 354 -6.07 -7.09 -3.42
N TYR A 355 -5.37 -5.99 -3.20
CA TYR A 355 -5.74 -5.00 -2.20
C TYR A 355 -7.12 -4.39 -2.49
N LEU A 356 -7.38 -3.95 -3.73
CA LEU A 356 -8.68 -3.42 -4.14
C LEU A 356 -9.81 -4.44 -4.00
N LEU A 357 -9.59 -5.67 -4.47
CA LEU A 357 -10.55 -6.77 -4.29
C LEU A 357 -10.83 -7.07 -2.82
N ARG A 358 -9.82 -6.92 -1.96
CA ARG A 358 -10.01 -7.08 -0.51
C ARG A 358 -10.89 -5.96 0.04
N VAL A 359 -10.69 -4.70 -0.34
CA VAL A 359 -11.54 -3.58 0.08
C VAL A 359 -12.99 -3.80 -0.37
N VAL A 360 -13.19 -4.22 -1.63
CA VAL A 360 -14.51 -4.59 -2.17
C VAL A 360 -15.14 -5.73 -1.37
N PHE A 361 -14.36 -6.75 -0.99
CA PHE A 361 -14.84 -7.83 -0.12
C PHE A 361 -15.29 -7.32 1.25
N LEU A 362 -14.56 -6.38 1.87
CA LEU A 362 -14.95 -5.78 3.15
C LEU A 362 -16.26 -5.01 3.05
N ALA A 363 -16.42 -4.23 1.98
CA ALA A 363 -17.66 -3.52 1.70
C ALA A 363 -18.86 -4.48 1.57
N ASN A 364 -18.69 -5.58 0.82
CA ASN A 364 -19.75 -6.55 0.57
C ASN A 364 -20.10 -7.47 1.74
N LYS A 365 -19.10 -7.95 2.50
CA LYS A 365 -19.28 -9.05 3.46
C LYS A 365 -19.20 -8.62 4.92
N LYS A 366 -18.57 -7.48 5.22
CA LYS A 366 -18.31 -7.03 6.60
C LYS A 366 -18.95 -5.69 6.96
N ASN A 367 -19.91 -5.22 6.16
CA ASN A 367 -20.63 -3.95 6.36
C ASN A 367 -19.70 -2.73 6.43
N PHE A 368 -18.57 -2.74 5.71
CA PHE A 368 -17.74 -1.55 5.57
C PHE A 368 -18.40 -0.59 4.58
N ARG A 369 -18.35 0.70 4.87
CA ARG A 369 -18.91 1.74 4.01
C ARG A 369 -17.82 2.71 3.57
N PHE A 370 -17.99 3.31 2.40
CA PHE A 370 -17.19 4.45 1.98
C PHE A 370 -17.74 5.72 2.65
N PRO A 371 -16.89 6.74 2.90
CA PRO A 371 -17.34 7.99 3.49
C PRO A 371 -18.46 8.63 2.66
N ALA A 372 -19.57 9.01 3.30
CA ALA A 372 -20.75 9.53 2.61
C ALA A 372 -20.46 10.80 1.79
N LEU A 373 -19.53 11.63 2.27
CA LEU A 373 -19.09 12.87 1.60
C LEU A 373 -18.49 12.61 0.20
N THR A 374 -17.85 11.45 0.01
CA THR A 374 -17.08 11.13 -1.19
C THR A 374 -17.58 9.88 -1.91
N GLN A 375 -18.74 9.35 -1.51
CA GLN A 375 -19.30 8.10 -2.03
C GLN A 375 -19.62 8.15 -3.53
N ASP A 376 -19.88 9.32 -4.09
CA ASP A 376 -20.09 9.49 -5.53
C ASP A 376 -18.79 9.58 -6.33
N ILE A 377 -17.65 9.79 -5.67
CA ILE A 377 -16.31 9.80 -6.27
C ILE A 377 -15.64 8.44 -6.10
N LEU A 378 -15.66 7.91 -4.88
CA LEU A 378 -15.05 6.64 -4.50
C LEU A 378 -16.11 5.75 -3.85
N ASN A 379 -16.48 4.69 -4.57
CA ASN A 379 -17.38 3.65 -4.09
C ASN A 379 -16.91 2.28 -4.58
N GLN A 380 -17.69 1.27 -4.23
CA GLN A 380 -17.44 -0.11 -4.61
C GLN A 380 -17.30 -0.28 -6.13
N GLN A 381 -18.22 0.28 -6.93
CA GLN A 381 -18.21 0.12 -8.39
C GLN A 381 -16.90 0.69 -8.97
N VAL A 382 -16.47 1.86 -8.50
CA VAL A 382 -15.21 2.46 -8.96
C VAL A 382 -14.00 1.58 -8.61
N LEU A 383 -13.99 0.93 -7.44
CA LEU A 383 -12.91 -0.01 -7.09
C LEU A 383 -12.93 -1.28 -7.93
N GLU A 384 -14.11 -1.80 -8.27
CA GLU A 384 -14.28 -2.94 -9.17
C GLU A 384 -13.77 -2.60 -10.58
N GLU A 385 -14.14 -1.44 -11.12
CA GLU A 385 -13.64 -0.94 -12.40
C GLU A 385 -12.11 -0.79 -12.41
N LEU A 386 -11.52 -0.25 -11.34
CA LEU A 386 -10.07 -0.14 -11.21
C LEU A 386 -9.40 -1.52 -11.13
N SER A 387 -9.98 -2.48 -10.41
CA SER A 387 -9.48 -3.86 -10.34
C SER A 387 -9.54 -4.55 -11.70
N ASP A 388 -10.60 -4.34 -12.47
CA ASP A 388 -10.77 -4.91 -13.80
C ASP A 388 -9.78 -4.30 -14.80
N GLN A 389 -9.54 -2.99 -14.71
CA GLN A 389 -8.47 -2.33 -15.49
C GLN A 389 -7.10 -2.94 -15.17
N LEU A 390 -6.78 -3.17 -13.89
CA LEU A 390 -5.55 -3.84 -13.47
C LEU A 390 -5.48 -5.31 -13.91
N ALA A 391 -6.60 -5.97 -14.25
CA ALA A 391 -6.58 -7.33 -14.76
C ALA A 391 -6.20 -7.40 -16.25
N VAL A 392 -6.55 -6.35 -17.02
CA VAL A 392 -6.39 -6.32 -18.48
C VAL A 392 -5.10 -5.60 -18.90
N GLN A 393 -4.72 -4.55 -18.19
CA GLN A 393 -3.56 -3.72 -18.53
C GLN A 393 -2.24 -4.45 -18.29
N ASN A 394 -1.19 -4.01 -18.98
CA ASN A 394 0.18 -4.45 -18.72
C ASN A 394 1.03 -3.28 -18.28
N TRP A 395 1.31 -3.15 -16.99
CA TRP A 395 2.11 -2.05 -16.46
C TRP A 395 3.58 -2.06 -16.90
N SER A 396 4.07 -3.15 -17.52
CA SER A 396 5.38 -3.14 -18.19
C SER A 396 5.37 -2.26 -19.45
N SER A 397 4.18 -1.92 -19.98
CA SER A 397 3.98 -0.92 -21.01
C SER A 397 3.79 0.45 -20.38
N THR A 398 4.54 1.45 -20.85
CA THR A 398 4.43 2.82 -20.34
C THR A 398 3.05 3.42 -20.58
N ASP A 399 2.41 3.10 -21.71
CA ASP A 399 1.13 3.67 -22.09
C ASP A 399 -0.01 3.21 -21.17
N ASP A 400 -0.02 1.92 -20.82
CA ASP A 400 -1.01 1.35 -19.92
C ASP A 400 -0.87 1.91 -18.51
N LEU A 401 0.38 2.00 -18.01
CA LEU A 401 0.66 2.62 -16.72
C LEU A 401 0.22 4.09 -16.68
N SER A 402 0.54 4.88 -17.72
CA SER A 402 0.17 6.29 -17.79
C SER A 402 -1.35 6.50 -17.87
N ARG A 403 -2.10 5.62 -18.55
CA ARG A 403 -3.57 5.66 -18.57
C ARG A 403 -4.16 5.42 -17.19
N PHE A 404 -3.65 4.43 -16.46
CA PHE A 404 -4.07 4.16 -15.09
C PHE A 404 -3.68 5.30 -14.14
N GLU A 405 -2.46 5.82 -14.27
CA GLU A 405 -1.96 6.97 -13.52
C GLU A 405 -2.89 8.18 -13.68
N GLN A 406 -3.27 8.53 -14.91
CA GLN A 406 -4.18 9.64 -15.17
C GLN A 406 -5.53 9.43 -14.47
N ARG A 407 -6.09 8.21 -14.51
CA ARG A 407 -7.36 7.90 -13.83
C ARG A 407 -7.26 8.12 -12.33
N ILE A 408 -6.15 7.71 -11.70
CA ILE A 408 -5.93 7.92 -10.26
C ILE A 408 -5.68 9.40 -9.92
N ILE A 409 -5.01 10.14 -10.80
CA ILE A 409 -4.83 11.60 -10.67
C ILE A 409 -6.19 12.30 -10.69
N ASP A 410 -7.04 12.01 -11.67
CA ASP A 410 -8.36 12.63 -11.81
C ASP A 410 -9.27 12.32 -10.62
N LEU A 411 -9.24 11.08 -10.14
CA LEU A 411 -9.99 10.65 -8.98
C LEU A 411 -9.49 11.34 -7.71
N THR A 412 -8.17 11.45 -7.53
CA THR A 412 -7.61 12.16 -6.37
C THR A 412 -7.90 13.66 -6.42
N ALA A 413 -7.83 14.28 -7.59
CA ALA A 413 -8.17 15.69 -7.77
C ALA A 413 -9.64 15.94 -7.41
N SER A 414 -10.54 15.07 -7.87
CA SER A 414 -11.97 15.13 -7.55
C SER A 414 -12.22 14.96 -6.05
N PHE A 415 -11.51 14.02 -5.40
CA PHE A 415 -11.56 13.82 -3.95
C PHE A 415 -11.09 15.07 -3.20
N LYS A 416 -9.88 15.56 -3.52
CA LYS A 416 -9.29 16.73 -2.87
C LYS A 416 -10.09 18.01 -3.06
N ALA A 417 -10.75 18.18 -4.20
CA ALA A 417 -11.63 19.33 -4.44
C ALA A 417 -12.79 19.40 -3.43
N ARG A 418 -13.27 18.25 -2.93
CA ARG A 418 -14.36 18.18 -1.94
C ARG A 418 -13.89 18.13 -0.50
N THR A 419 -12.69 17.60 -0.27
CA THR A 419 -12.13 17.42 1.08
C THR A 419 -11.19 18.54 1.49
N THR A 420 -11.05 19.61 0.71
CA THR A 420 -10.20 20.77 1.04
C THR A 420 -11.08 21.94 1.50
N PRO A 421 -10.83 22.51 2.70
CA PRO A 421 -9.82 22.14 3.70
C PRO A 421 -10.10 20.79 4.38
N ALA A 422 -9.04 20.08 4.81
CA ALA A 422 -9.12 18.72 5.39
C ALA A 422 -10.09 18.59 6.59
N SER A 423 -10.33 19.69 7.30
CA SER A 423 -11.30 19.75 8.39
C SER A 423 -12.74 19.45 7.95
N ILE A 424 -13.10 19.69 6.68
CA ILE A 424 -14.40 19.32 6.11
C ILE A 424 -14.55 17.80 6.09
N TYR A 425 -13.51 17.08 5.64
CA TYR A 425 -13.53 15.63 5.54
C TYR A 425 -13.58 14.96 6.91
N TYR A 426 -12.68 15.32 7.82
CA TYR A 426 -12.66 14.76 9.16
C TYR A 426 -13.90 15.17 9.98
N GLY A 427 -14.41 16.39 9.78
CA GLY A 427 -15.68 16.82 10.39
C GLY A 427 -16.88 16.00 9.89
N ALA A 428 -16.93 15.68 8.60
CA ALA A 428 -17.98 14.82 8.04
C ALA A 428 -17.87 13.38 8.54
N LEU A 429 -16.65 12.81 8.58
CA LEU A 429 -16.40 11.48 9.14
C LEU A 429 -16.81 11.38 10.60
N LYS A 430 -16.45 12.38 11.42
CA LYS A 430 -16.83 12.42 12.84
C LYS A 430 -18.35 12.40 13.02
N LYS A 431 -19.07 13.22 12.25
CA LYS A 431 -20.54 13.23 12.24
C LYS A 431 -21.13 11.89 11.80
N GLU A 432 -20.55 11.26 10.78
CA GLU A 432 -21.04 9.96 10.27
C GLU A 432 -20.85 8.82 11.28
N LEU A 433 -19.74 8.84 12.02
CA LEU A 433 -19.47 7.91 13.13
C LEU A 433 -20.38 8.17 14.34
N GLU A 434 -20.71 9.43 14.62
CA GLU A 434 -21.52 9.86 15.77
C GLU A 434 -23.03 9.73 15.57
N ALA A 435 -23.51 9.79 14.32
CA ALA A 435 -24.88 9.44 13.96
C ALA A 435 -25.18 7.96 14.29
#